data_AF-A0A7V3NA32-F1
#
_entry.id   AF-A0A7V3NA32-F1
#
_cell.length_a   1.000
_cell.length_b   1.000
_cell.length_c   1.000
_cell.angle_alpha   90.00
_cell.angle_beta   90.00
_cell.angle_gamma   90.00
#
_symmetry.space_group_name_H-M   'P 1'
#
loop_
_entity.id
_entity.type
_entity.pdbx_description
1 polymer ?
#
loop_
_entity_poly.entity_id
_entity_poly.type
_entity_poly.pdbx_seq_one_letter_code
_entity_poly.pdbx_strand_id
1 'polypeptide(L)'
;MPDAKPHVLLQLDSDPHPSVFDAIVAVDAGVDHVLRHGGVRPEEVRNLVYGAIFTRGVEDLRQTAVFVGGSDVTLGERLLAEVRQAFLGPLRVSVMIDSAGANTTAAAAVLAAAAHLGLSDAEVLVLGASGTVGRRL
;
A
#
# COMPACT_ATOMS: atom_id res chain seq x y z
N MET A 1 -22.73 -2.14 20.50
CA MET A 1 -21.31 -2.33 20.86
C MET A 1 -20.76 -0.94 21.17
N PRO A 2 -19.82 -0.74 22.10
CA PRO A 2 -19.17 0.58 22.21
C PRO A 2 -18.64 0.92 20.81
N ASP A 3 -18.98 2.10 20.28
CA ASP A 3 -18.80 2.43 18.86
C ASP A 3 -17.37 2.10 18.42
N ALA A 4 -17.25 1.20 17.44
CA ALA A 4 -15.97 0.80 16.90
C ALA A 4 -15.24 2.05 16.38
N LYS A 5 -13.93 2.16 16.66
CA LYS A 5 -13.13 3.28 16.15
C LYS A 5 -13.19 3.27 14.61
N PRO A 6 -13.25 4.45 13.96
CA PRO A 6 -13.28 4.52 12.51
C PRO A 6 -12.01 3.93 11.89
N HIS A 7 -12.18 3.29 10.74
CA HIS A 7 -11.13 2.80 9.88
C HIS A 7 -10.39 3.97 9.23
N VAL A 8 -9.12 4.14 9.57
CA VAL A 8 -8.28 5.23 9.05
C VAL A 8 -7.18 4.64 8.19
N LEU A 9 -7.07 5.10 6.95
CA LEU A 9 -5.98 4.77 6.05
C LEU A 9 -5.04 5.97 5.89
N LEU A 10 -3.78 5.80 6.25
CA LEU A 10 -2.71 6.74 5.96
C LEU A 10 -2.11 6.42 4.58
N GLN A 11 -2.45 7.22 3.57
CA GLN A 11 -1.89 7.12 2.22
C GLN A 11 -0.59 7.94 2.15
N LEU A 12 0.52 7.24 1.95
CA LEU A 12 1.85 7.79 1.71
C LEU A 12 2.18 7.65 0.23
N ASP A 13 2.07 8.75 -0.49
CA ASP A 13 2.30 8.79 -1.93
C ASP A 13 3.62 9.51 -2.24
N SER A 14 4.47 8.88 -3.05
CA SER A 14 5.73 9.49 -3.48
C SER A 14 5.53 10.63 -4.47
N ASP A 15 4.42 10.64 -5.20
CA ASP A 15 4.11 11.67 -6.18
C ASP A 15 3.59 12.93 -5.47
N PRO A 16 3.80 14.14 -6.02
CA PRO A 16 3.37 15.39 -5.37
C PRO A 16 1.87 15.44 -5.05
N HIS A 17 1.06 14.75 -5.84
CA HIS A 17 -0.37 14.60 -5.64
C HIS A 17 -0.71 13.14 -5.39
N PRO A 18 -1.29 12.81 -4.23
CA PRO A 18 -1.73 11.44 -3.95
C PRO A 18 -2.73 10.94 -4.98
N SER A 19 -2.59 9.67 -5.37
CA SER A 19 -3.50 9.01 -6.31
C SER A 19 -4.96 9.13 -5.87
N VAL A 20 -5.79 9.73 -6.73
CA VAL A 20 -7.24 9.78 -6.57
C VAL A 20 -7.85 8.39 -6.75
N PHE A 21 -7.27 7.56 -7.62
CA PHE A 21 -7.70 6.19 -7.84
C PHE A 21 -7.62 5.39 -6.55
N ASP A 22 -6.47 5.42 -5.87
CA ASP A 22 -6.25 4.67 -4.63
C ASP A 22 -7.19 5.15 -3.52
N ALA A 23 -7.43 6.46 -3.45
CA ALA A 23 -8.35 7.04 -2.47
C ALA A 23 -9.80 6.60 -2.70
N ILE A 24 -10.27 6.55 -3.95
CA ILE A 24 -11.62 6.05 -4.28
C ILE A 24 -11.73 4.57 -3.92
N VAL A 25 -10.77 3.75 -4.34
CA VAL A 25 -10.76 2.31 -4.05
C VAL A 25 -10.74 2.04 -2.54
N ALA A 26 -10.00 2.83 -1.76
CA ALA A 26 -9.98 2.73 -0.30
C ALA A 26 -11.35 3.02 0.32
N VAL A 27 -12.03 4.08 -0.13
CA VAL A 27 -13.38 4.43 0.34
C VAL A 27 -14.38 3.33 -0.02
N ASP A 28 -14.34 2.83 -1.26
CA ASP A 28 -15.20 1.74 -1.70
C ASP A 28 -14.94 0.43 -0.92
N ALA A 29 -13.72 0.25 -0.41
CA ALA A 29 -13.34 -0.88 0.46
C ALA A 29 -13.76 -0.70 1.93
N GLY A 30 -14.45 0.38 2.29
CA GLY A 30 -14.97 0.61 3.64
C GLY A 30 -14.03 1.38 4.57
N VAL A 31 -13.05 2.12 4.04
CA VAL A 31 -12.26 3.06 4.85
C VAL A 31 -13.08 4.31 5.15
N ASP A 32 -13.27 4.63 6.43
CA ASP A 32 -14.01 5.83 6.86
C ASP A 32 -13.25 7.13 6.55
N HIS A 33 -11.94 7.13 6.74
CA HIS A 33 -11.09 8.30 6.53
C HIS A 33 -9.76 7.97 5.86
N VAL A 34 -9.47 8.65 4.74
CA VAL A 34 -8.18 8.57 4.06
C VAL A 34 -7.37 9.83 4.35
N LEU A 35 -6.28 9.70 5.10
CA LEU A 35 -5.31 10.76 5.38
C LEU A 35 -4.22 10.71 4.31
N ARG A 36 -4.17 11.72 3.43
CA ARG A 36 -3.36 11.68 2.21
C ARG A 36 -2.15 12.60 2.30
N HIS A 37 -0.96 12.04 2.13
CA HIS A 37 0.30 12.77 2.04
C HIS A 37 0.96 12.50 0.69
N GLY A 38 1.21 13.56 -0.07
CA GLY A 38 1.93 13.51 -1.34
C GLY A 38 3.36 14.02 -1.19
N GLY A 39 4.22 13.67 -2.13
CA GLY A 39 5.63 14.04 -2.15
C GLY A 39 6.41 13.42 -0.99
N VAL A 40 5.96 12.30 -0.45
CA VAL A 40 6.53 11.68 0.75
C VAL A 40 7.93 11.16 0.44
N ARG A 41 8.90 11.60 1.25
CA ARG A 41 10.28 11.10 1.19
C ARG A 41 10.55 10.10 2.31
N PRO A 42 11.51 9.17 2.13
CA PRO A 42 11.85 8.17 3.16
C PRO A 42 12.13 8.78 4.53
N GLU A 43 12.83 9.92 4.54
CA GLU A 43 13.23 10.63 5.76
C GLU A 43 12.03 11.13 6.60
N GLU A 44 10.85 11.27 5.99
CA GLU A 44 9.63 11.80 6.61
C GLU A 44 8.70 10.68 7.11
N VAL A 45 8.82 9.47 6.55
CA VAL A 45 7.93 8.33 6.80
C VAL A 45 7.80 8.02 8.28
N ARG A 46 8.91 7.99 9.02
CA ARG A 46 8.91 7.64 10.44
C ARG A 46 7.98 8.54 11.26
N ASN A 47 8.02 9.85 11.03
CA ASN A 47 7.18 10.78 11.79
C ASN A 47 5.69 10.61 11.44
N LEU A 48 5.37 10.32 10.18
CA LEU A 48 4.01 10.04 9.74
C LEU A 48 3.49 8.72 10.35
N VAL A 49 4.31 7.67 10.38
CA VAL A 49 3.96 6.37 11.00
C VAL A 49 3.79 6.50 12.50
N TYR A 50 4.60 7.32 13.18
CA TYR A 50 4.43 7.61 14.61
C TYR A 50 3.06 8.23 14.91
N GLY A 51 2.55 9.09 14.02
CA GLY A 51 1.18 9.59 14.10
C GLY A 51 0.12 8.48 14.00
N ALA A 52 0.39 7.40 13.28
CA ALA A 52 -0.50 6.25 13.17
C ALA A 52 -0.43 5.28 14.35
N ILE A 53 0.77 5.05 14.92
CA ILE A 53 0.97 4.00 15.94
C ILE A 53 0.88 4.49 17.39
N PHE A 54 1.04 5.79 17.67
CA PHE A 54 0.96 6.34 19.05
C PHE A 54 -0.40 6.96 19.40
N THR A 55 -1.35 7.01 18.47
CA THR A 55 -2.64 7.71 18.66
C THR A 55 -3.78 6.81 19.10
N ARG A 56 -3.58 5.49 19.17
CA ARG A 56 -4.59 4.50 19.57
C ARG A 56 -3.98 3.44 20.50
N GLY A 57 -4.82 2.81 21.32
CA GLY A 57 -4.41 1.64 22.10
C GLY A 57 -4.09 0.45 21.20
N VAL A 58 -3.27 -0.50 21.67
CA VAL A 58 -2.79 -1.64 20.87
C VAL A 58 -3.93 -2.42 20.19
N GLU A 59 -5.04 -2.67 20.91
CA GLU A 59 -6.22 -3.36 20.37
C GLU A 59 -6.98 -2.57 19.29
N ASP A 60 -6.82 -1.24 19.30
CA ASP A 60 -7.46 -0.31 18.35
C ASP A 60 -6.56 -0.02 17.14
N LEU A 61 -5.26 -0.38 17.17
CA LEU A 61 -4.34 -0.16 16.05
C LEU A 61 -4.75 -0.91 14.79
N ARG A 62 -5.48 -2.02 14.91
CA ARG A 62 -6.07 -2.75 13.77
C ARG A 62 -7.07 -1.91 12.96
N GLN A 63 -7.57 -0.81 13.54
CA GLN A 63 -8.47 0.13 12.88
C GLN A 63 -7.71 1.23 12.11
N THR A 64 -6.37 1.20 12.10
CA THR A 64 -5.52 2.09 11.32
C THR A 64 -4.64 1.25 10.39
N ALA A 65 -4.42 1.72 9.16
CA ALA A 65 -3.52 1.09 8.21
C ALA A 65 -2.70 2.13 7.44
N VAL A 66 -1.60 1.69 6.82
CA VAL A 66 -0.78 2.49 5.91
C VAL A 66 -0.88 1.91 4.49
N PHE A 67 -1.04 2.78 3.52
CA PHE A 67 -0.94 2.44 2.10
C PHE A 67 0.19 3.25 1.47
N VAL A 68 1.09 2.57 0.76
CA VAL A 68 2.21 3.20 0.03
C VAL A 68 1.89 3.18 -1.46
N GLY A 69 1.74 4.37 -2.05
CA GLY A 69 1.35 4.57 -3.45
C GLY A 69 2.47 5.16 -4.32
N GLY A 70 2.07 5.99 -5.28
CA GLY A 70 2.97 6.71 -6.19
C GLY A 70 3.39 5.96 -7.45
N SER A 71 4.05 6.67 -8.37
CA SER A 71 4.40 6.16 -9.69
C SER A 71 5.74 5.40 -9.74
N ASP A 72 6.65 5.65 -8.80
CA ASP A 72 7.96 5.00 -8.73
C ASP A 72 7.95 3.81 -7.75
N VAL A 73 7.95 2.60 -8.31
CA VAL A 73 7.97 1.33 -7.55
C VAL A 73 9.19 1.22 -6.63
N THR A 74 10.37 1.65 -7.06
CA THR A 74 11.61 1.54 -6.27
C THR A 74 11.56 2.51 -5.09
N LEU A 75 11.03 3.71 -5.31
CA LEU A 75 10.79 4.66 -4.23
C LEU A 75 9.71 4.14 -3.28
N GLY A 76 8.61 3.60 -3.79
CA GLY A 76 7.58 2.94 -2.98
C GLY A 76 8.12 1.83 -2.09
N GLU A 77 9.00 0.95 -2.61
CA GLU A 77 9.66 -0.09 -1.83
C GLU A 77 10.51 0.49 -0.69
N ARG A 78 11.23 1.59 -0.95
CA ARG A 78 11.97 2.30 0.10
C ARG A 78 11.04 2.88 1.16
N LEU A 79 9.94 3.52 0.77
CA LEU A 79 8.95 4.04 1.71
C LEU A 79 8.36 2.90 2.58
N LEU A 80 8.02 1.76 1.98
CA LEU A 80 7.54 0.58 2.71
C LEU A 80 8.58 0.07 3.71
N ALA A 81 9.86 0.05 3.33
CA ALA A 81 10.94 -0.36 4.23
C ALA A 81 11.02 0.57 5.45
N GLU A 82 10.95 1.89 5.24
CA GLU A 82 10.92 2.88 6.33
C GLU A 82 9.68 2.72 7.23
N VAL A 83 8.50 2.42 6.65
CA VAL A 83 7.29 2.15 7.44
C VAL A 83 7.52 0.98 8.39
N ARG A 84 8.08 -0.13 7.88
CA ARG A 84 8.35 -1.33 8.67
C ARG A 84 9.42 -1.08 9.74
N GLN A 85 10.43 -0.29 9.44
CA GLN A 85 11.48 0.09 10.40
C GLN A 85 10.93 0.99 11.52
N ALA A 86 9.90 1.80 11.25
CA ALA A 86 9.29 2.67 12.25
C ALA A 86 8.38 1.92 13.26
N PHE A 87 8.12 0.63 13.09
CA PHE A 87 7.31 -0.14 14.05
C PHE A 87 8.06 -0.48 15.34
N LEU A 88 7.35 -0.46 16.47
CA LEU A 88 7.91 -0.65 17.81
C LEU A 88 7.16 -1.74 18.59
N GLY A 89 7.62 -2.98 18.49
CA GLY A 89 7.00 -4.12 19.17
C GLY A 89 5.51 -4.26 18.78
N PRO A 90 4.56 -4.21 19.74
CA PRO A 90 3.13 -4.27 19.42
C PRO A 90 2.57 -2.98 18.79
N LEU A 91 3.32 -1.87 18.83
CA LEU A 91 2.93 -0.61 18.20
C LEU A 91 3.24 -0.67 16.71
N ARG A 92 2.30 -1.25 15.97
CA ARG A 92 2.35 -1.40 14.51
C ARG A 92 0.93 -1.43 13.94
N VAL A 93 0.83 -1.11 12.67
CA VAL A 93 -0.41 -1.13 11.88
C VAL A 93 -0.21 -2.01 10.65
N SER A 94 -1.30 -2.42 10.00
CA SER A 94 -1.20 -3.08 8.69
C SER A 94 -0.61 -2.12 7.66
N VAL A 95 0.21 -2.64 6.74
CA VAL A 95 0.79 -1.85 5.65
C VAL A 95 0.69 -2.59 4.32
N MET A 96 0.29 -1.88 3.27
CA MET A 96 0.24 -2.33 1.89
C MET A 96 1.04 -1.39 0.99
N ILE A 97 1.62 -1.91 -0.10
CA ILE A 97 2.24 -1.13 -1.17
C ILE A 97 1.56 -1.48 -2.49
N ASP A 98 1.25 -0.48 -3.31
CA ASP A 98 0.75 -0.71 -4.65
C ASP A 98 1.02 0.48 -5.60
N SER A 99 2.29 0.85 -5.73
CA SER A 99 2.73 1.94 -6.60
C SER A 99 2.24 1.75 -8.04
N ALA A 100 1.34 2.64 -8.50
CA ALA A 100 0.66 2.59 -9.78
C ALA A 100 0.07 1.20 -10.13
N GLY A 101 -0.55 0.54 -9.14
CA GLY A 101 -1.20 -0.76 -9.34
C GLY A 101 -0.24 -1.92 -9.62
N ALA A 102 1.07 -1.74 -9.37
CA ALA A 102 2.09 -2.70 -9.74
C ALA A 102 1.84 -4.10 -9.19
N ASN A 103 1.42 -4.22 -7.93
CA ASN A 103 1.24 -5.52 -7.29
C ASN A 103 -0.16 -6.07 -7.56
N THR A 104 -1.21 -5.27 -7.39
CA THR A 104 -2.60 -5.73 -7.54
C THR A 104 -2.91 -6.13 -8.98
N THR A 105 -2.46 -5.34 -9.96
CA THR A 105 -2.70 -5.62 -11.38
C THR A 105 -1.88 -6.82 -11.84
N ALA A 106 -0.61 -6.93 -11.43
CA ALA A 106 0.22 -8.07 -11.78
C ALA A 106 -0.34 -9.37 -11.18
N ALA A 107 -0.72 -9.34 -9.90
CA ALA A 107 -1.34 -10.48 -9.24
C ALA A 107 -2.66 -10.89 -9.94
N ALA A 108 -3.51 -9.92 -10.29
CA ALA A 108 -4.76 -10.20 -11.00
C ALA A 108 -4.51 -10.84 -12.38
N ALA A 109 -3.53 -10.36 -13.13
CA ALA A 109 -3.17 -10.92 -14.42
C ALA A 109 -2.63 -12.35 -14.32
N VAL A 110 -1.74 -12.62 -13.34
CA VAL A 110 -1.22 -13.97 -13.09
C VAL A 110 -2.33 -14.93 -12.64
N LEU A 111 -3.24 -14.49 -11.76
CA LEU A 111 -4.38 -15.29 -11.33
C LEU A 111 -5.35 -15.59 -12.47
N ALA A 112 -5.62 -14.60 -13.34
CA ALA A 112 -6.45 -14.79 -14.52
C ALA A 112 -5.82 -15.79 -15.50
N ALA A 113 -4.51 -15.75 -15.70
CA ALA A 113 -3.80 -16.73 -16.51
C ALA A 113 -3.86 -18.13 -15.88
N ALA A 114 -3.58 -18.25 -14.58
CA ALA A 114 -3.61 -19.51 -13.84
C ALA A 114 -4.98 -20.20 -13.83
N ALA A 115 -6.07 -19.42 -13.95
CA ALA A 115 -7.42 -19.97 -14.05
C ALA A 115 -7.66 -20.77 -15.35
N HIS A 116 -6.81 -20.57 -16.36
CA HIS A 116 -6.96 -21.17 -17.69
C HIS A 116 -5.74 -21.99 -18.15
N LEU A 117 -4.59 -21.81 -17.51
CA LEU A 117 -3.32 -22.40 -17.91
C LEU A 117 -2.56 -22.96 -16.69
N GLY A 118 -1.90 -24.10 -16.87
CA GLY A 118 -0.85 -24.54 -15.95
C GLY A 118 0.38 -23.65 -16.12
N LEU A 119 0.81 -22.98 -15.05
CA LEU A 119 1.93 -22.03 -15.11
C LEU A 119 3.29 -22.68 -14.86
N SER A 120 3.31 -23.81 -14.14
CA SER A 120 4.50 -24.64 -13.98
C SER A 120 4.90 -25.14 -15.37
N ASP A 121 6.03 -24.65 -15.89
CA ASP A 121 6.59 -24.96 -17.22
C ASP A 121 6.02 -24.18 -18.41
N ALA A 122 5.22 -23.14 -18.18
CA ALA A 122 4.78 -22.24 -19.25
C ALA A 122 5.93 -21.32 -19.72
N GLU A 123 6.12 -21.19 -21.03
CA GLU A 123 6.94 -20.13 -21.59
C GLU A 123 6.12 -18.83 -21.62
N VAL A 124 6.62 -17.79 -20.92
CA VAL A 124 5.90 -16.53 -20.73
C VAL A 124 6.71 -15.37 -21.31
N LEU A 125 6.03 -14.53 -22.10
CA LEU A 125 6.57 -13.28 -22.64
C LEU A 125 5.81 -12.09 -22.06
N VAL A 126 6.52 -11.22 -21.33
CA VAL A 126 5.96 -9.95 -20.81
C VAL A 126 6.42 -8.80 -21.71
N LEU A 127 5.53 -8.33 -22.59
CA LEU A 127 5.78 -7.12 -23.36
C LEU A 127 5.59 -5.88 -22.47
N GLY A 128 6.51 -4.93 -22.55
CA GLY A 128 6.47 -3.73 -21.69
C GLY A 128 6.93 -3.98 -20.25
N ALA A 129 7.76 -5.00 -20.02
CA ALA A 129 8.25 -5.41 -18.70
C ALA A 129 8.99 -4.32 -17.90
N SER A 130 9.40 -3.21 -18.50
CA SER A 130 10.02 -2.08 -17.80
C SER A 130 9.03 -1.18 -17.05
N GLY A 131 7.72 -1.32 -17.30
CA GLY A 131 6.66 -0.57 -16.60
C GLY A 131 6.47 -0.98 -15.14
N THR A 132 5.61 -0.29 -14.40
CA THR A 132 5.34 -0.58 -12.97
C THR A 132 4.74 -1.98 -12.77
N VAL A 133 3.70 -2.30 -13.53
CA VAL A 133 3.05 -3.63 -13.52
C VAL A 133 3.94 -4.69 -14.16
N GLY A 134 4.56 -4.38 -15.31
CA GLY A 134 5.40 -5.32 -16.05
C GLY A 134 6.59 -5.86 -15.23
N ARG A 135 7.14 -5.07 -14.31
CA ARG A 135 8.21 -5.49 -13.39
C ARG A 135 7.75 -6.44 -12.27
N ARG A 136 6.45 -6.64 -12.11
CA ARG A 136 5.83 -7.49 -11.07
C ARG A 136 5.14 -8.73 -11.63
N LEU A 137 5.02 -8.84 -12.97
CA LEU A 137 4.58 -10.04 -13.68
C LEU A 137 5.73 -11.04 -13.79
#